data_AF-A0A843F9A5-F1
#
_entry.id   AF-A0A843F9A5-F1
#
_cell.length_a   1.000
_cell.length_b   1.000
_cell.length_c   1.000
_cell.angle_alpha   90.00
_cell.angle_beta   90.00
_cell.angle_gamma   90.00
#
_symmetry.space_group_name_H-M   'P 1'
#
loop_
_entity.id
_entity.type
_entity.pdbx_description
1 polymer ?
#
loop_
_entity_poly.entity_id
_entity_poly.type
_entity_poly.pdbx_seq_one_letter_code
_entity_poly.pdbx_strand_id
1 'polypeptide(L)' 'DMCVYNNVVSDGIDGFLASNDEEWIEKIEKLILDESLRKTIRGNALNKVLSDYMIDDRINEWDIVLTK' A
#
# COMPACT_ATOMS: atom_id res chain seq x y z
N ASP A 1 -6.16 -12.09 9.84
CA ASP A 1 -5.86 -10.69 10.18
C ASP A 1 -4.37 -10.42 10.07
N MET A 2 -3.96 -9.55 9.14
CA MET A 2 -2.58 -9.05 9.01
C MET A 2 -2.49 -7.61 9.56
N CYS A 3 -2.67 -7.47 10.88
CA CYS A 3 -2.86 -6.18 11.56
C CYS A 3 -1.84 -5.09 11.17
N VAL A 4 -0.57 -5.44 10.95
CA VAL A 4 0.47 -4.47 10.56
C VAL A 4 0.31 -3.96 9.13
N TYR A 5 -0.12 -4.83 8.21
CA TYR A 5 -0.23 -4.50 6.79
C TYR A 5 -1.60 -3.94 6.41
N ASN A 6 -2.65 -4.23 7.18
CA ASN A 6 -3.99 -3.69 6.96
C ASN A 6 -4.04 -2.15 6.97
N ASN A 7 -3.12 -1.49 7.68
CA ASN A 7 -3.04 -0.02 7.73
C ASN A 7 -2.24 0.58 6.57
N VAL A 8 -1.48 -0.25 5.86
CA VAL A 8 -0.57 0.19 4.78
C VAL A 8 -1.10 -0.20 3.41
N VAL A 9 -1.75 -1.37 3.30
CA VAL A 9 -2.28 -1.93 2.06
C VAL A 9 -3.80 -2.01 2.14
N SER A 10 -4.45 -1.40 1.16
CA SER A 10 -5.87 -1.53 0.88
C SER A 10 -6.06 -2.66 -0.14
N ASP A 11 -6.52 -3.83 0.32
CA ASP A 11 -6.66 -5.05 -0.50
C ASP A 11 -7.44 -4.79 -1.81
N GLY A 12 -6.85 -5.21 -2.93
CA GLY A 12 -7.38 -5.03 -4.28
C GLY A 12 -7.26 -3.62 -4.87
N ILE A 13 -6.82 -2.63 -4.09
CA ILE A 13 -6.73 -1.23 -4.53
C ILE A 13 -5.27 -0.84 -4.81
N ASP A 14 -4.42 -0.90 -3.79
CA ASP A 14 -3.00 -0.51 -3.85
C ASP A 14 -2.05 -1.70 -3.58
N GLY A 15 -2.61 -2.87 -3.33
CA GLY A 15 -1.91 -4.13 -3.19
C GLY A 15 -2.90 -5.26 -2.93
N PHE A 16 -2.38 -6.43 -2.57
CA PHE A 16 -3.21 -7.53 -2.09
C PHE A 16 -2.72 -7.98 -0.72
N LEU A 17 -3.67 -8.32 0.13
CA LEU A 17 -3.45 -9.02 1.38
C LEU A 17 -3.83 -10.49 1.19
N ALA A 18 -3.01 -11.37 1.74
CA ALA A 18 -3.23 -12.81 1.70
C ALA A 18 -3.06 -13.36 3.11
N SER A 19 -4.00 -14.18 3.56
CA SER A 19 -4.00 -14.77 4.91
C SER A 19 -3.33 -16.14 4.97
N ASN A 20 -3.03 -16.74 3.82
CA ASN A 20 -2.42 -18.06 3.66
C ASN A 20 -1.68 -18.13 2.31
N ASP A 21 -0.94 -19.22 2.11
CA ASP A 21 -0.10 -19.42 0.93
C ASP A 21 -0.95 -19.60 -0.34
N GLU A 22 -2.11 -20.25 -0.25
CA GLU A 22 -3.02 -20.41 -1.38
C GLU A 22 -3.52 -19.06 -1.90
N GLU A 23 -3.98 -18.17 -1.02
CA GLU A 23 -4.36 -16.80 -1.36
C GLU A 23 -3.16 -16.05 -1.93
N TRP A 24 -1.98 -16.19 -1.34
CA TRP A 24 -0.78 -15.50 -1.82
C TRP A 24 -0.45 -15.88 -3.27
N ILE A 25 -0.52 -17.18 -3.61
CA ILE A 25 -0.34 -17.69 -4.97
C ILE A 25 -1.42 -17.12 -5.90
N GLU A 26 -2.69 -17.17 -5.51
CA GLU A 26 -3.82 -16.67 -6.31
C GLU A 26 -3.65 -15.18 -6.64
N LYS A 27 -3.28 -14.36 -5.66
CA LYS A 27 -3.11 -12.92 -5.84
C LYS A 27 -1.91 -12.60 -6.75
N ILE A 28 -0.81 -13.34 -6.64
CA ILE A 28 0.33 -13.18 -7.55
C ILE A 28 -0.02 -13.62 -8.96
N GLU A 29 -0.71 -14.75 -9.12
CA GLU A 29 -1.17 -15.22 -10.42
C GLU A 29 -2.06 -14.17 -11.09
N LYS A 30 -3.03 -13.59 -10.36
CA LYS A 30 -3.84 -12.47 -10.84
C LYS A 30 -2.98 -11.29 -11.32
N LEU A 31 -1.98 -10.90 -10.54
CA LEU A 31 -1.08 -9.80 -10.91
C LEU A 31 -0.23 -10.14 -12.14
N ILE A 32 0.18 -11.39 -12.34
CA ILE A 32 0.96 -11.82 -13.51
C ILE A 32 0.09 -11.83 -14.77
N LEU A 33 -1.09 -12.46 -14.68
CA LEU A 33 -1.97 -12.73 -15.83
C LEU A 33 -2.75 -11.49 -16.27
N ASP A 34 -3.11 -10.57 -15.37
CA ASP A 34 -3.83 -9.33 -15.70
C ASP A 34 -2.91 -8.10 -15.62
N GLU A 35 -2.39 -7.70 -16.78
CA GLU A 35 -1.54 -6.50 -16.91
C GLU A 35 -2.28 -5.20 -16.55
N SER A 36 -3.56 -5.09 -16.88
CA SER A 36 -4.34 -3.87 -16.64
C SER A 36 -4.56 -3.66 -15.15
N LEU A 37 -4.95 -4.74 -14.45
CA LEU A 37 -5.06 -4.77 -13.00
C LEU A 37 -3.74 -4.40 -12.35
N ARG A 38 -2.63 -5.04 -12.77
CA ARG A 38 -1.29 -4.77 -12.23
C ARG A 38 -0.88 -3.30 -12.40
N LYS A 39 -1.13 -2.70 -13.57
CA LYS A 39 -0.84 -1.27 -13.81
C LYS A 39 -1.69 -0.35 -12.94
N THR A 40 -2.96 -0.71 -12.75
CA THR A 40 -3.89 0.05 -11.91
C THR A 40 -3.48 0.03 -10.45
N ILE A 41 -3.21 -1.16 -9.89
CA ILE A 41 -2.72 -1.32 -8.52
C ILE A 41 -1.41 -0.55 -8.32
N ARG A 42 -0.45 -0.65 -9.26
CA ARG A 42 0.79 0.12 -9.22
C ARG A 42 0.54 1.64 -9.14
N GLY A 43 -0.37 2.15 -9.95
CA GLY A 43 -0.71 3.58 -9.97
C GLY A 43 -1.29 4.04 -8.64
N ASN A 44 -2.22 3.27 -8.07
CA ASN A 44 -2.82 3.56 -6.77
C ASN A 44 -1.79 3.52 -5.64
N ALA A 45 -0.92 2.50 -5.63
CA ALA A 45 0.17 2.39 -4.65
C ALA A 45 1.13 3.58 -4.70
N LEU A 46 1.51 4.01 -5.90
CA LEU A 46 2.37 5.19 -6.07
C LEU A 46 1.68 6.45 -5.55
N ASN A 47 0.41 6.67 -5.91
CA ASN A 47 -0.34 7.82 -5.44
C ASN A 47 -0.44 7.86 -3.92
N LYS A 48 -0.64 6.70 -3.28
CA LYS A 48 -0.68 6.58 -1.81
C LYS A 48 0.65 6.95 -1.18
N VAL A 49 1.77 6.49 -1.73
CA VAL A 49 3.11 6.85 -1.23
C VAL A 49 3.34 8.36 -1.32
N LEU A 50 2.96 8.96 -2.45
CA LEU A 50 3.09 10.40 -2.67
C LEU A 50 2.15 11.25 -1.78
N SER A 51 1.07 10.66 -1.27
CA SER A 51 0.09 11.34 -0.41
C SER A 51 0.40 11.18 1.08
N ASP A 52 0.76 9.97 1.51
CA ASP A 52 0.71 9.61 2.93
C ASP A 52 2.11 9.44 3.55
N TYR A 53 3.15 9.39 2.71
CA TYR A 53 4.52 9.03 3.11
C TYR A 53 5.56 10.04 2.61
N MET A 54 5.17 11.28 2.30
CA MET A 54 6.13 12.33 1.98
C MET A 54 6.95 12.72 3.21
N ILE A 55 8.25 12.91 3.00
CA ILE A 55 9.18 13.27 4.09
C ILE A 55 8.84 14.65 4.67
N ASP A 56 8.35 15.56 3.83
CA ASP A 56 7.97 16.92 4.23
C ASP A 56 6.81 16.89 5.24
N ASP A 57 5.83 15.99 5.04
CA ASP A 57 4.73 15.84 6.00
C ASP A 57 5.25 15.37 7.37
N ARG A 58 6.20 14.44 7.38
CA ARG A 58 6.84 13.98 8.61
C ARG A 58 7.65 15.10 9.27
N ILE A 59 8.44 15.86 8.51
CA ILE A 59 9.19 16.99 9.05
C ILE A 59 8.23 17.99 9.73
N ASN A 60 7.14 18.35 9.06
CA ASN A 60 6.13 19.26 9.60
C ASN A 60 5.49 18.72 10.90
N GLU A 61 5.19 17.41 10.97
CA GLU A 61 4.68 16.78 12.19
C GLU A 61 5.66 16.93 13.37
N TRP A 62 6.95 16.70 13.15
CA TRP A 62 7.98 16.82 14.19
C TRP A 62 8.22 18.27 14.59
N ASP A 63 8.22 19.20 13.65
CA ASP A 63 8.32 20.64 13.94
C ASP A 63 7.17 21.08 14.86
N ILE A 64 5.94 20.64 14.60
CA ILE A 64 4.78 20.95 15.47
C ILE A 64 4.97 20.41 16.89
N VAL A 65 5.55 19.21 17.04
CA VAL A 65 5.77 18.58 18.35
C VAL A 65 6.89 19.26 19.12
N LEU A 66 7.97 19.66 18.45
CA LEU A 66 9.18 20.20 19.09
C LEU A 66 9.13 21.72 19.31
N THR A 67 8.24 22.43 18.62
CA THR A 67 8.08 23.89 18.75
C THR A 67 6.91 24.28 19.67
N LYS A 68 6.29 23.31 20.35
CA LYS A 68 5.35 23.52 21.47
C LYS A 68 6.07 23.51 22.81
#